data_AF-A0A2V6Z2A6-F1
#
_entry.id   AF-A0A2V6Z2A6-F1
#
_cell.length_a   1.000
_cell.length_b   1.000
_cell.length_c   1.000
_cell.angle_alpha   90.00
_cell.angle_beta   90.00
_cell.angle_gamma   90.00
#
_symmetry.space_group_name_H-M   'P 1'
#
loop_
_entity.id
_entity.type
_entity.pdbx_description
1 polymer ?
#
loop_
_entity_poly.entity_id
_entity_poly.type
_entity_poly.pdbx_seq_one_letter_code
_entity_poly.pdbx_strand_id
1 'polypeptide(L)'
;MMRLGRRASLLVALFLLTCAATACAECAWVLWSGSGGASLPVGAWDTKSRCEEAKNERQRTVGSAVERTTVTFVCLPDTVDPRGPKVR
;
A
#
# COMPACT_ATOMS: atom_id res chain seq x y z
N MET A 1 -8.24 47.72 -4.58
CA MET A 1 -7.75 46.67 -5.52
C MET A 1 -6.76 45.69 -4.87
N MET A 2 -5.83 46.14 -4.01
CA MET A 2 -4.86 45.27 -3.30
C MET A 2 -5.47 44.15 -2.42
N ARG A 3 -6.67 44.35 -1.86
CA ARG A 3 -7.35 43.35 -1.00
C ARG A 3 -7.96 42.18 -1.78
N LEU A 4 -8.32 42.38 -3.05
CA LEU A 4 -8.91 41.33 -3.89
C LEU A 4 -7.84 40.38 -4.40
N GLY A 5 -6.69 40.91 -4.85
CA GLY A 5 -5.54 40.10 -5.28
C GLY A 5 -4.99 39.23 -4.15
N ARG A 6 -4.89 39.77 -2.93
CA ARG A 6 -4.40 39.02 -1.75
C ARG A 6 -5.32 37.85 -1.37
N ARG A 7 -6.64 37.98 -1.58
CA ARG A 7 -7.62 36.91 -1.35
C ARG A 7 -7.57 35.83 -2.43
N ALA A 8 -7.45 36.24 -3.70
CA ALA A 8 -7.30 35.30 -4.81
C ALA A 8 -6.03 34.44 -4.66
N SER A 9 -4.90 35.04 -4.29
CA SER A 9 -3.66 34.30 -4.03
C SER A 9 -3.79 33.31 -2.86
N LEU A 10 -4.48 33.69 -1.78
CA LEU A 10 -4.72 32.78 -0.65
C LEU A 10 -5.61 31.60 -1.03
N LEU A 11 -6.66 31.83 -1.82
CA LEU A 11 -7.53 30.76 -2.30
C LEU A 11 -6.78 29.79 -3.22
N VAL A 12 -5.96 30.31 -4.14
CA VAL A 12 -5.11 29.47 -5.00
C VAL A 12 -4.11 28.68 -4.17
N ALA A 13 -3.45 29.30 -3.20
CA ALA A 13 -2.52 28.60 -2.31
C ALA A 13 -3.22 27.51 -1.48
N LEU A 14 -4.40 27.77 -0.93
CA LEU A 14 -5.19 26.77 -0.21
C LEU A 14 -5.60 25.61 -1.13
N PHE A 15 -6.07 25.92 -2.34
CA PHE A 15 -6.50 24.91 -3.31
C PHE A 15 -5.33 24.00 -3.71
N LEU A 16 -4.17 24.59 -3.99
CA LEU A 16 -2.93 23.86 -4.24
C LEU A 16 -2.50 23.02 -3.04
N LEU A 17 -2.66 23.50 -1.80
CA LEU A 17 -2.32 22.74 -0.59
C LEU A 17 -3.24 21.52 -0.41
N THR A 18 -4.54 21.67 -0.66
CA THR A 18 -5.50 20.56 -0.66
C THR A 18 -5.25 19.56 -1.79
N CYS A 19 -4.90 20.03 -3.00
CA CYS A 19 -4.56 19.15 -4.13
C CYS A 19 -3.24 18.41 -3.90
N ALA A 20 -2.26 19.06 -3.27
CA ALA A 20 -1.00 18.41 -2.87
C ALA A 20 -1.23 17.37 -1.77
N ALA A 21 -2.17 17.59 -0.85
CA ALA A 21 -2.56 16.59 0.14
C ALA A 21 -3.26 15.36 -0.48
N THR A 22 -4.02 15.53 -1.57
CA THR A 22 -4.58 14.41 -2.35
C THR A 22 -3.57 13.75 -3.29
N ALA A 23 -2.46 14.44 -3.61
CA ALA A 23 -1.31 13.88 -4.30
C ALA A 23 -0.29 13.26 -3.32
N CYS A 24 -0.65 13.07 -2.05
CA CYS A 24 -0.01 12.04 -1.24
C CYS A 24 -0.26 10.73 -1.98
N ALA A 25 0.82 10.15 -2.52
CA ALA A 25 0.82 8.85 -3.16
C ALA A 25 -0.20 7.94 -2.46
N GLU A 26 -1.23 7.50 -3.19
CA GLU A 26 -2.07 6.40 -2.75
C GLU A 26 -1.16 5.19 -2.61
N CYS A 27 -0.53 5.05 -1.45
CA CYS A 27 0.39 3.97 -1.17
C CYS A 27 -0.43 2.69 -1.24
N ALA A 28 -0.31 1.95 -2.34
CA ALA A 28 -0.93 0.66 -2.45
C ALA A 28 -0.16 -0.31 -1.56
N TRP A 29 -0.86 -0.97 -0.64
CA TRP A 29 -0.30 -2.00 0.22
C TRP A 29 -0.59 -3.35 -0.41
N VAL A 30 0.45 -4.05 -0.81
CA VAL A 30 0.36 -5.36 -1.45
C VAL A 30 0.55 -6.44 -0.38
N LEU A 31 -0.41 -7.36 -0.31
CA LEU A 31 -0.26 -8.59 0.46
C LEU A 31 0.55 -9.58 -0.36
N TRP A 32 1.67 -10.01 0.17
CA TRP A 32 2.53 -11.01 -0.43
C TRP A 32 2.36 -12.33 0.30
N SER A 33 2.33 -13.43 -0.45
CA SER A 33 2.52 -14.78 0.09
C SER A 33 3.92 -15.27 -0.27
N GLY A 34 4.64 -15.75 0.74
CA GLY A 34 5.97 -16.34 0.60
C GLY A 34 5.92 -17.83 0.87
N SER A 35 6.45 -18.64 -0.05
CA SER A 35 6.62 -20.09 0.14
C SER A 35 7.85 -20.59 -0.60
N GLY A 36 8.75 -21.30 0.09
CA GLY A 36 9.90 -21.97 -0.55
C GLY A 36 10.81 -21.06 -1.38
N GLY A 37 10.95 -19.78 -1.00
CA GLY A 37 11.78 -18.80 -1.72
C GLY A 37 11.07 -18.02 -2.83
N ALA A 38 9.80 -18.34 -3.12
CA ALA A 38 8.98 -17.55 -4.04
C ALA A 38 8.08 -16.59 -3.26
N SER A 39 7.92 -15.36 -3.76
CA SER A 39 6.94 -14.38 -3.27
C SER A 39 5.95 -14.03 -4.38
N LEU A 40 4.66 -14.20 -4.10
CA LEU A 40 3.56 -13.91 -5.03
C LEU A 40 2.64 -12.83 -4.45
N PRO A 41 2.24 -11.82 -5.24
CA PRO A 41 1.25 -10.85 -4.81
C PRO A 41 -0.13 -11.53 -4.76
N VAL A 42 -0.82 -11.40 -3.63
CA VAL A 42 -2.15 -11.96 -3.38
C VAL A 42 -3.24 -10.92 -3.67
N GLY A 43 -2.97 -9.65 -3.36
CA GLY A 43 -3.90 -8.54 -3.54
C GLY A 43 -3.26 -7.21 -3.15
N ALA A 44 -3.94 -6.11 -3.44
CA ALA A 44 -3.51 -4.75 -3.12
C ALA A 44 -4.65 -3.92 -2.52
N TRP A 45 -4.32 -3.03 -1.58
CA TRP A 45 -5.28 -2.17 -0.88
C TRP A 45 -4.76 -0.73 -0.81
N ASP A 46 -5.69 0.23 -0.73
CA ASP A 46 -5.41 1.65 -0.52
C ASP A 46 -4.78 1.97 0.85
N THR A 47 -4.94 1.09 1.83
CA THR A 47 -4.53 1.34 3.22
C THR A 47 -3.89 0.10 3.86
N LYS A 48 -2.88 0.34 4.69
CA LYS A 48 -2.18 -0.72 5.44
C LYS A 48 -3.14 -1.55 6.28
N SER A 49 -4.10 -0.90 6.95
CA SER A 49 -5.05 -1.57 7.85
C SER A 49 -5.87 -2.64 7.12
N ARG A 50 -6.35 -2.35 5.91
CA ARG A 50 -7.13 -3.31 5.10
C ARG A 50 -6.26 -4.48 4.62
N CYS A 51 -5.01 -4.22 4.25
CA CYS A 51 -4.06 -5.28 3.92
C CYS A 51 -3.80 -6.20 5.14
N GLU A 52 -3.59 -5.63 6.33
CA GLU A 52 -3.34 -6.39 7.56
C GLU A 52 -4.56 -7.21 7.99
N GLU A 53 -5.77 -6.69 7.80
CA GLU A 53 -7.02 -7.44 8.00
C GLU A 53 -7.10 -8.66 7.07
N ALA A 54 -6.87 -8.46 5.77
CA ALA A 54 -6.84 -9.54 4.79
C ALA A 54 -5.73 -10.57 5.08
N LYS A 55 -4.56 -10.11 5.54
CA LYS A 55 -3.46 -10.97 6.00
C LYS A 55 -3.90 -11.88 7.15
N ASN A 56 -4.55 -11.31 8.17
CA ASN A 56 -5.00 -12.05 9.35
C ASN A 56 -6.09 -13.07 9.01
N GLU A 57 -7.02 -12.72 8.13
CA GLU A 57 -8.03 -13.65 7.62
C GLU A 57 -7.37 -14.84 6.91
N ARG A 58 -6.47 -14.56 5.96
CA ARG A 58 -5.79 -15.61 5.18
C ARG A 58 -4.91 -16.51 6.06
N GLN A 59 -4.23 -15.93 7.05
CA GLN A 59 -3.41 -16.67 8.00
C GLN A 59 -4.23 -17.68 8.81
N ARG A 60 -5.48 -17.33 9.19
CA ARG A 60 -6.40 -18.25 9.88
C ARG A 60 -6.85 -19.40 8.99
N THR A 61 -7.13 -19.14 7.72
CA THR A 61 -7.53 -20.18 6.75
C THR A 61 -6.41 -21.19 6.49
N VAL A 62 -5.17 -20.74 6.39
CA VAL A 62 -4.01 -21.61 6.09
C VAL A 62 -3.48 -22.33 7.33
N GLY A 63 -3.60 -21.74 8.53
CA GLY A 63 -3.11 -22.34 9.78
C GLY A 63 -3.78 -23.67 10.19
N SER A 64 -4.89 -24.06 9.55
CA SER A 64 -5.58 -25.34 9.81
C SER A 64 -5.41 -26.39 8.71
N ALA A 65 -4.74 -26.08 7.60
CA ALA A 65 -4.61 -27.01 6.49
C ALA A 65 -3.19 -27.02 5.90
N VAL A 66 -2.53 -28.18 6.00
CA VAL A 66 -1.37 -28.63 5.21
C VAL A 66 0.01 -28.51 5.88
N GLU A 67 0.41 -29.67 6.37
CA GLU A 67 1.76 -30.15 6.57
C GLU A 67 2.67 -29.89 5.35
N ARG A 68 3.84 -29.28 5.60
CA ARG A 68 5.05 -29.13 4.75
C ARG A 68 5.34 -27.81 4.04
N THR A 69 4.43 -26.83 3.96
CA THR A 69 4.78 -25.52 3.36
C THR A 69 4.43 -24.38 4.30
N THR A 70 5.43 -23.84 5.00
CA THR A 70 5.27 -22.63 5.83
C THR A 70 5.01 -21.42 4.92
N VAL A 71 3.74 -21.15 4.62
CA VAL A 71 3.34 -19.96 3.86
C VAL A 71 3.35 -18.76 4.80
N THR A 72 4.18 -17.76 4.50
CA THR A 72 4.23 -16.50 5.26
C THR A 72 3.48 -15.42 4.50
N PHE A 73 2.68 -14.62 5.20
CA PHE A 73 1.97 -13.49 4.62
C PHE A 73 2.54 -12.18 5.15
N VAL A 74 2.82 -11.21 4.27
CA VAL A 74 3.35 -9.89 4.64
C VAL A 74 2.74 -8.78 3.81
N CYS A 75 2.40 -7.66 4.46
CA CYS A 75 1.97 -6.44 3.79
C CYS A 75 3.17 -5.53 3.55
N LEU A 76 3.40 -5.16 2.29
CA LEU A 76 4.46 -4.25 1.87
C LEU A 76 3.88 -3.12 1.01
N PRO A 77 4.46 -1.91 1.04
CA PRO A 77 4.14 -0.89 0.04
C PRO A 77 4.43 -1.42 -1.37
N ASP A 78 3.69 -0.97 -2.37
CA ASP A 78 3.83 -1.40 -3.77
C ASP A 78 5.23 -1.14 -4.36
N THR A 79 5.93 -0.15 -3.79
CA THR A 79 7.31 0.19 -4.11
C THR A 79 8.34 -0.83 -3.61
N VAL A 80 7.96 -1.75 -2.73
CA VAL A 80 8.84 -2.76 -2.14
C VAL A 80 8.51 -4.12 -2.75
N ASP A 81 9.38 -4.60 -3.65
CA ASP A 81 9.30 -5.95 -4.21
C ASP A 81 10.16 -6.92 -3.38
N PRO A 82 9.55 -7.90 -2.67
CA PRO A 82 10.29 -8.86 -1.84
C PRO A 82 11.09 -9.89 -2.66
N ARG A 83 10.92 -9.94 -4.00
CA ARG A 83 11.64 -10.88 -4.87
C ARG A 83 13.08 -10.46 -5.16
N GLY A 84 13.49 -9.28 -4.70
CA GLY A 84 14.81 -8.72 -4.98
C GLY A 84 14.92 -8.11 -6.38
N PRO A 85 16.10 -7.58 -6.74
CA PRO A 85 16.31 -6.93 -8.03
C PRO A 85 16.12 -7.93 -9.18
N LYS A 86 15.29 -7.57 -10.16
CA LYS A 86 15.12 -8.35 -11.39
C LYS A 86 16.46 -8.39 -12.12
N VAL A 87 17.08 -9.56 -12.20
CA VAL A 87 18.29 -9.74 -13.02
C VAL A 87 17.90 -9.51 -14.48
N ARG A 88 18.59 -8.60 -15.16
CA ARG A 88 18.36 -8.20 -16.55
C ARG A 88 19.03 -9.14 -17.53
#